data_AF-A0A5J4PN35-F1
#
_entry.id   AF-A0A5J4PN35-F1
#
_cell.length_a   1.000
_cell.length_b   1.000
_cell.length_c   1.000
_cell.angle_alpha   90.00
_cell.angle_beta   90.00
_cell.angle_gamma   90.00
#
_symmetry.space_group_name_H-M   'P 1'
#
loop_
_entity.id
_entity.type
_entity.pdbx_description
1 polymer ?
#
loop_
_entity_poly.entity_id
_entity_poly.type
_entity_poly.pdbx_seq_one_letter_code
_entity_poly.pdbx_strand_id
1 'polypeptide(L)'
;KGIRLWQDSGFLGYIPENVIIKMPARKPRGRDLSQLQKQQNKEISSFRVKAEHAIGRVKIFRIVKECYRCHKLFFDDLVFDIACGLHNFRLTCCLTI
;
A
#
# COMPACT_ATOMS: atom_id res chain seq x y z
N LYS A 1 -0.01 21.95 3.45
CA LYS A 1 -0.65 20.67 3.07
C LYS A 1 -0.08 19.59 4.00
N GLY A 2 -0.85 19.01 4.91
CA GLY A 2 -0.37 17.98 5.83
C GLY A 2 -0.19 16.61 5.14
N ILE A 3 0.80 15.83 5.57
CA ILE A 3 1.04 14.46 5.09
C ILE A 3 -0.09 13.56 5.62
N ARG A 4 -0.68 12.73 4.74
CA ARG A 4 -1.68 11.73 5.15
C ARG A 4 -1.06 10.35 5.09
N LEU A 5 -1.06 9.65 6.22
CA LEU A 5 -0.53 8.29 6.34
C LEU A 5 -1.68 7.30 6.45
N TRP A 6 -1.80 6.40 5.48
CA TRP A 6 -2.73 5.27 5.55
C TRP A 6 -2.02 4.10 6.22
N GLN A 7 -2.44 3.79 7.43
CA GLN A 7 -1.70 2.90 8.30
C GLN A 7 -2.46 1.59 8.50
N ASP A 8 -1.75 0.46 8.47
CA ASP A 8 -2.33 -0.81 8.86
C ASP A 8 -2.52 -0.85 10.39
N SER A 9 -3.54 -1.59 10.81
CA SER A 9 -3.84 -1.92 12.19
C SER A 9 -2.67 -2.53 12.97
N GLY A 10 -1.65 -3.07 12.29
CA GLY A 10 -0.41 -3.59 12.91
C GLY A 10 0.49 -2.52 13.53
N PHE A 11 0.31 -1.23 13.19
CA PHE A 11 1.20 -0.15 13.60
C PHE A 11 0.58 0.78 14.67
N LEU A 12 -0.21 0.23 15.59
CA LEU A 12 -0.96 0.98 16.63
C LEU A 12 -0.12 1.91 17.54
N GLY A 13 1.21 1.81 17.54
CA GLY A 13 2.10 2.67 18.32
C GLY A 13 2.92 3.68 17.50
N TYR A 14 2.81 3.68 16.17
CA TYR A 14 3.60 4.58 15.33
C TYR A 14 2.79 5.84 15.00
N ILE A 15 3.11 6.92 15.72
CA ILE A 15 2.43 8.21 15.62
C ILE A 15 3.46 9.29 15.28
N PRO A 16 3.76 9.52 13.99
CA PRO A 16 4.68 10.56 13.57
C PRO A 16 4.08 11.96 13.78
N GLU A 17 4.92 12.91 14.15
CA GLU A 17 4.55 14.31 14.30
C GLU A 17 4.15 14.92 12.94
N ASN A 18 3.18 15.85 12.95
CA ASN A 18 2.71 16.57 11.76
C ASN A 18 2.07 15.70 10.65
N VAL A 19 1.60 14.50 10.98
CA VAL A 19 0.96 13.57 10.03
C VAL A 19 -0.49 13.26 10.42
N ILE A 20 -1.39 13.29 9.45
CA ILE A 20 -2.78 12.87 9.61
C ILE A 20 -2.86 11.37 9.36
N ILE A 21 -3.09 10.59 10.42
CA ILE A 21 -3.18 9.13 10.34
C ILE A 21 -4.60 8.70 9.97
N LYS A 22 -4.70 7.81 8.97
CA LYS A 22 -5.91 7.11 8.56
C LYS A 22 -5.71 5.62 8.83
N MET A 23 -6.25 5.15 9.96
CA MET A 23 -6.19 3.76 10.39
C MET A 23 -7.61 3.20 10.52
N PRO A 24 -7.87 1.94 10.10
CA PRO A 24 -9.17 1.33 10.29
C PRO A 24 -9.46 1.12 11.79
N ALA A 25 -10.68 1.43 12.21
CA ALA A 25 -11.15 1.16 13.57
C ALA A 25 -11.26 -0.35 13.78
N ARG A 26 -10.58 -0.87 14.81
CA ARG A 26 -10.70 -2.27 15.23
C ARG A 26 -12.06 -2.51 15.89
N LYS A 27 -12.63 -3.69 15.66
CA LYS A 27 -13.86 -4.11 16.35
C LYS A 27 -13.57 -4.29 17.86
N PRO A 28 -14.28 -3.60 18.75
CA PRO A 28 -14.15 -3.83 20.19
C PRO A 28 -14.65 -5.24 20.57
N ARG A 29 -14.05 -5.85 21.61
CA ARG A 29 -14.49 -7.17 22.09
C ARG A 29 -15.94 -7.09 22.58
N GLY A 30 -16.78 -8.00 22.10
CA GLY A 30 -18.20 -8.11 22.51
C GLY A 30 -19.13 -7.00 22.03
N ARG A 31 -18.67 -6.09 21.15
CA ARG A 31 -19.50 -5.00 20.62
C ARG A 31 -19.31 -4.84 19.10
N ASP A 32 -20.33 -4.31 18.44
CA ASP A 32 -20.26 -4.01 17.02
C ASP A 32 -19.69 -2.63 16.72
N LEU A 33 -19.14 -2.49 15.50
CA LEU A 33 -18.71 -1.20 14.98
C LEU A 33 -19.94 -0.32 14.73
N SER A 34 -19.85 0.95 15.14
CA SER A 34 -20.84 1.97 14.78
C SER A 34 -20.93 2.12 13.26
N GLN A 35 -22.10 2.53 12.75
CA GLN A 35 -22.28 2.78 11.31
C GLN A 35 -21.25 3.78 10.77
N LEU A 36 -20.91 4.81 11.55
CA LEU A 36 -19.89 5.80 11.18
C LEU A 36 -18.50 5.15 11.03
N GLN A 37 -18.11 4.28 11.98
CA GLN A 37 -16.84 3.57 11.92
C GLN A 37 -16.79 2.57 10.76
N LYS A 38 -17.92 1.91 10.45
CA LYS A 38 -18.03 1.03 9.27
C LYS A 38 -17.83 1.81 7.98
N GLN A 39 -18.43 3.00 7.87
CA GLN A 39 -18.28 3.85 6.69
C GLN A 39 -16.83 4.33 6.52
N GLN A 40 -16.19 4.77 7.60
CA GLN A 40 -14.76 5.15 7.58
C GLN A 40 -13.86 3.97 7.18
N ASN A 41 -14.11 2.78 7.74
CA ASN A 41 -13.38 1.58 7.38
C ASN A 41 -13.59 1.21 5.90
N LYS A 42 -14.80 1.39 5.36
CA LYS A 42 -15.09 1.15 3.94
C LYS A 42 -14.28 2.05 3.02
N GLU A 43 -14.14 3.33 3.37
CA GLU A 43 -13.30 4.28 2.62
C GLU A 43 -11.82 3.88 2.65
N ILE A 44 -11.31 3.54 3.83
CA ILE A 44 -9.93 3.05 4.01
C ILE A 44 -9.69 1.77 3.19
N SER A 45 -10.59 0.81 3.28
CA SER A 45 -10.50 -0.44 2.51
C SER A 45 -10.56 -0.20 1.01
N SER A 46 -11.42 0.71 0.52
CA SER A 46 -11.50 1.05 -0.90
C SER A 46 -10.18 1.60 -1.44
N PHE A 47 -9.48 2.42 -0.66
CA PHE A 47 -8.15 2.91 -1.02
C PHE A 47 -7.11 1.79 -1.01
N ARG A 48 -7.09 0.94 0.03
CA ARG A 48 -6.17 -0.19 0.14
C ARG A 48 -6.27 -1.16 -1.03
N VAL A 49 -7.49 -1.50 -1.45
CA VAL A 49 -7.72 -2.41 -2.58
C VAL A 49 -7.04 -1.89 -3.86
N LYS A 50 -7.09 -0.58 -4.11
CA LYS A 50 -6.40 0.02 -5.28
C LYS A 50 -4.88 -0.10 -5.17
N ALA A 51 -4.32 0.17 -3.99
CA ALA A 51 -2.89 0.03 -3.74
C ALA A 51 -2.43 -1.44 -3.86
N GLU A 52 -3.19 -2.38 -3.30
CA GLU A 52 -2.92 -3.82 -3.39
C GLU A 52 -2.98 -4.32 -4.84
N HIS A 53 -3.93 -3.84 -5.64
CA HIS A 53 -3.97 -4.12 -7.07
C HIS A 53 -2.72 -3.59 -7.79
N ALA A 54 -2.29 -2.35 -7.53
CA ALA A 54 -1.08 -1.80 -8.13
C ALA A 54 0.17 -2.63 -7.75
N ILE A 55 0.33 -2.96 -6.46
CA ILE A 55 1.42 -3.83 -5.99
C ILE A 55 1.36 -5.20 -6.64
N GLY A 56 0.18 -5.79 -6.76
CA GLY A 56 -0.03 -7.07 -7.44
C GLY A 56 0.40 -7.03 -8.91
N ARG A 57 0.14 -5.91 -9.61
CA ARG A 57 0.59 -5.71 -10.99
C ARG A 57 2.09 -5.54 -11.10
N VAL A 58 2.72 -4.81 -10.17
CA VAL A 58 4.20 -4.68 -10.13
C VAL A 58 4.86 -6.03 -9.84
N LYS A 59 4.26 -6.87 -8.99
CA LYS A 59 4.76 -8.23 -8.69
C LYS A 59 4.66 -9.23 -9.85
N ILE A 60 4.11 -8.83 -11.01
CA ILE A 60 4.22 -9.62 -12.25
C ILE A 60 5.71 -9.76 -12.66
N PHE A 61 6.52 -8.74 -12.39
CA PHE A 61 7.96 -8.83 -12.53
C PHE A 61 8.52 -9.78 -11.47
N ARG A 62 8.92 -11.00 -11.88
CA ARG A 62 9.39 -12.05 -10.94
C ARG A 62 10.52 -11.59 -10.03
N ILE A 63 11.38 -10.70 -10.51
CA ILE A 63 12.47 -10.11 -9.72
C ILE A 63 11.98 -9.33 -8.48
N VAL A 64 10.76 -8.78 -8.49
CA VAL A 64 10.15 -8.09 -7.34
C VAL A 64 9.50 -9.07 -6.35
N LYS A 65 9.14 -10.27 -6.82
CA LYS A 65 8.45 -11.29 -6.02
C LYS A 65 9.40 -12.33 -5.44
N GLU A 66 10.43 -12.71 -6.20
CA GLU A 66 11.32 -13.82 -5.91
C GLU A 66 12.63 -13.32 -5.28
N CYS A 67 13.20 -14.15 -4.41
CA CYS A 67 14.52 -13.87 -3.87
C CYS A 67 15.57 -14.00 -5.00
N TYR A 68 16.34 -12.94 -5.21
CA TYR A 68 17.46 -12.94 -6.13
C TYR A 68 18.79 -12.86 -5.36
N ARG A 69 19.90 -13.29 -5.96
CA ARG A 69 21.21 -13.48 -5.28
C ARG A 69 22.10 -12.24 -5.23
N CYS A 70 21.57 -11.07 -5.62
CA CYS A 70 22.33 -9.82 -5.64
C CYS A 70 22.27 -9.17 -4.25
N HIS A 71 23.43 -8.96 -3.62
CA HIS A 71 23.54 -8.38 -2.28
C HIS A 71 24.06 -6.94 -2.28
N LYS A 72 23.92 -6.23 -3.41
CA LYS A 72 24.31 -4.82 -3.49
C LYS A 72 23.34 -3.97 -2.66
N LEU A 73 23.88 -3.01 -1.91
CA LEU A 73 23.08 -2.03 -1.17
C LEU A 73 22.13 -1.29 -2.13
N PHE A 74 20.89 -1.05 -1.68
CA PHE A 74 19.83 -0.35 -2.43
C PHE A 74 19.40 -1.01 -3.75
N PHE A 75 19.83 -2.25 -4.00
CA PHE A 75 19.43 -2.94 -5.22
C PHE A 75 17.94 -3.32 -5.20
N ASP A 76 17.38 -3.65 -4.03
CA ASP A 76 15.94 -3.87 -3.85
C ASP A 76 15.11 -2.65 -4.25
N ASP A 77 15.50 -1.47 -3.73
CA ASP A 77 14.81 -0.21 -4.01
C ASP A 77 14.88 0.13 -5.51
N LEU A 78 16.08 -0.01 -6.11
CA LEU A 78 16.28 0.22 -7.54
C LEU A 78 15.41 -0.70 -8.40
N VAL A 79 15.38 -1.99 -8.08
CA VAL A 79 14.55 -2.98 -8.79
C VAL A 79 13.07 -2.61 -8.67
N PHE A 80 12.63 -2.22 -7.47
CA PHE A 80 11.24 -1.84 -7.23
C PHE A 80 10.85 -0.56 -7.98
N ASP A 81 11.72 0.45 -8.00
CA ASP A 81 11.52 1.71 -8.72
C ASP A 81 11.44 1.49 -10.23
N ILE A 82 12.33 0.68 -10.79
CA ILE A 82 12.30 0.32 -12.22
C ILE A 82 11.00 -0.44 -12.54
N ALA A 83 10.61 -1.40 -11.72
CA ALA A 83 9.39 -2.17 -11.93
C ALA A 83 8.13 -1.30 -11.85
N CYS A 84 8.07 -0.36 -10.90
CA CYS A 84 7.01 0.64 -10.83
C CYS A 84 7.00 1.55 -12.06
N GLY A 85 8.16 2.02 -12.50
CA GLY A 85 8.33 2.83 -13.70
C GLY A 85 7.82 2.12 -14.95
N LEU A 86 8.19 0.86 -15.16
CA LEU A 86 7.72 0.03 -16.27
C LEU A 86 6.21 -0.22 -16.19
N HIS A 87 5.68 -0.48 -15.00
CA HIS A 87 4.24 -0.65 -14.82
C HIS A 87 3.46 0.63 -15.19
N ASN A 88 3.92 1.78 -14.72
CA ASN A 88 3.33 3.07 -15.02
C ASN A 88 3.42 3.41 -16.51
N PHE A 89 4.58 3.16 -17.13
CA PHE A 89 4.77 3.33 -18.57
C PHE A 89 3.77 2.48 -19.37
N ARG A 90 3.57 1.23 -18.98
CA ARG A 90 2.56 0.34 -19.61
C ARG A 90 1.14 0.91 -19.49
N LEU A 91 0.77 1.49 -18.34
CA LEU A 91 -0.54 2.10 -18.14
C LEU A 91 -0.73 3.35 -18.99
N THR A 92 0.30 4.19 -19.12
CA THR A 92 0.23 5.44 -19.87
C THR A 92 0.26 5.23 -21.38
N CYS A 93 1.04 4.27 -21.87
CA CYS A 93 1.20 4.02 -23.31
C CYS A 93 0.22 2.99 -23.89
N CYS A 94 -0.78 2.54 -23.13
CA CYS A 94 -1.77 1.53 -23.56
C CYS A 94 -1.14 0.30 -24.23
N LEU A 95 0.05 -0.11 -23.79
CA LEU A 95 0.76 -1.25 -24.37
C LEU A 95 0.08 -2.55 -23.89
N THR A 96 -0.80 -3.10 -24.75
CA THR A 96 -1.28 -4.48 -24.67
C THR A 96 -0.23 -5.40 -25.29
N ILE A 97 0.27 -6.35 -24.48
CA ILE A 97 0.87 -7.59 -24.98
C ILE A 97 -0.26 -8.60 -25.05
#